data_AF-A0AAP5Z1B5-F1
#
_entry.id   AF-A0AAP5Z1B5-F1
#
_cell.length_a   1.000
_cell.length_b   1.000
_cell.length_c   1.000
_cell.angle_alpha   90.00
_cell.angle_beta   90.00
_cell.angle_gamma   90.00
#
_symmetry.space_group_name_H-M   'P 1'
#
loop_
_entity.id
_entity.type
_entity.pdbx_description
1 polymer ?
#
loop_
_entity_poly.entity_id
_entity_poly.type
_entity_poly.pdbx_seq_one_letter_code
_entity_poly.pdbx_strand_id
1 'polypeptide(L)'
;FQNKLYWVTPHADVTSWQGHIQIDEPLILPESLGTLTLSSGSHQPNISLPSHPELLRVTFNPEGLSAHPTTRSRSRKLKKLFQEYNVPSWLRRQIPILMYKDQVVAVADLFVDQTFSGQDCELIWRKPL
;
A
#
# COMPACT_ATOMS: atom_id res chain seq x y z
N PHE A 1 -21.56 11.61 18.26
CA PHE A 1 -21.16 10.43 19.06
C PHE A 1 -21.79 9.19 18.43
N GLN A 2 -21.02 8.38 17.68
CA GLN A 2 -21.53 7.11 17.13
C GLN A 2 -20.92 5.95 17.91
N ASN A 3 -21.68 5.43 18.87
CA ASN A 3 -21.43 4.16 19.55
C ASN A 3 -21.53 3.01 18.54
N LYS A 4 -20.40 2.46 18.11
CA LYS A 4 -20.33 1.13 17.51
C LYS A 4 -19.33 0.31 18.32
N LEU A 5 -19.84 -0.77 18.93
CA LEU A 5 -19.03 -1.81 19.55
C LEU A 5 -18.33 -2.56 18.41
N TYR A 6 -17.05 -2.29 18.21
CA TYR A 6 -16.23 -3.07 17.30
C TYR A 6 -15.76 -4.31 18.06
N TRP A 7 -16.17 -5.50 17.60
CA TRP A 7 -15.55 -6.74 18.01
C TRP A 7 -14.11 -6.70 17.49
N VAL A 8 -13.17 -6.34 18.36
CA VAL A 8 -11.75 -6.33 18.00
C VAL A 8 -11.29 -7.78 18.02
N THR A 9 -11.32 -8.44 16.87
CA THR A 9 -10.44 -9.59 16.66
C THR A 9 -9.02 -9.14 17.01
N PRO A 10 -8.22 -9.93 17.73
CA PRO A 10 -6.83 -9.59 17.97
C PRO A 10 -6.13 -9.47 16.61
N HIS A 11 -6.01 -8.24 16.13
CA HIS A 11 -5.30 -7.94 14.90
C HIS A 11 -3.83 -8.12 15.21
N ALA A 12 -3.22 -9.11 14.57
CA ALA A 12 -1.80 -9.29 14.66
C ALA A 12 -1.07 -8.05 14.13
N ASP A 13 -0.06 -7.63 14.90
CA ASP A 13 0.70 -6.43 14.58
C ASP A 13 1.71 -6.75 13.48
N VAL A 14 1.36 -6.45 12.24
CA VAL A 14 2.22 -6.63 11.06
C VAL A 14 3.11 -5.42 10.79
N THR A 15 3.14 -4.40 11.67
CA THR A 15 3.88 -3.16 11.39
C THR A 15 5.40 -3.35 11.34
N SER A 16 5.95 -4.38 11.99
CA SER A 16 7.36 -4.74 11.89
C SER A 16 7.69 -5.57 10.65
N TRP A 17 6.67 -6.08 9.94
CA TRP A 17 6.88 -6.90 8.76
C TRP A 17 7.26 -6.05 7.55
N GLN A 18 8.20 -6.58 6.79
CA GLN A 18 8.58 -6.07 5.48
C GLN A 18 8.93 -7.24 4.56
N GLY A 19 8.62 -7.09 3.27
CA GLY A 19 8.92 -8.10 2.26
C GLY A 19 9.36 -7.46 0.96
N HIS A 20 10.33 -8.07 0.27
CA HIS A 20 10.66 -7.70 -1.10
C HIS A 20 9.56 -8.18 -2.04
N ILE A 21 9.23 -7.37 -3.04
CA ILE A 21 8.27 -7.73 -4.08
C ILE A 21 8.94 -7.65 -5.44
N GLN A 22 8.67 -8.64 -6.28
CA GLN A 22 9.16 -8.69 -7.65
C GLN A 22 7.99 -8.54 -8.64
N ILE A 23 8.31 -8.13 -9.86
CA ILE A 23 7.32 -7.97 -10.92
C ILE A 23 6.81 -9.36 -11.32
N ASP A 24 5.50 -9.46 -11.53
CA ASP A 24 4.76 -10.67 -11.92
C ASP A 24 4.92 -11.87 -10.97
N GLU A 25 5.47 -11.64 -9.77
CA GLU A 25 5.62 -12.66 -8.73
C GLU A 25 4.71 -12.33 -7.52
N PRO A 26 3.86 -13.27 -7.08
CA PRO A 26 2.98 -13.03 -5.95
C PRO A 26 3.76 -13.08 -4.62
N LEU A 27 3.73 -11.96 -3.89
CA LEU A 27 4.20 -11.89 -2.51
C LEU A 27 3.07 -12.27 -1.55
N ILE A 28 3.28 -13.34 -0.78
CA ILE A 28 2.36 -13.74 0.29
C ILE A 28 2.50 -12.77 1.47
N LEU A 29 1.39 -12.14 1.86
CA LEU A 29 1.36 -11.19 2.96
C LEU A 29 1.18 -11.91 4.31
N PRO A 30 1.70 -11.34 5.41
CA PRO A 30 1.59 -11.92 6.75
C PRO A 30 0.14 -11.96 7.22
N GLU A 31 -0.13 -12.75 8.28
CA GLU A 31 -1.41 -12.73 9.01
C GLU A 31 -2.63 -12.95 8.12
N SER A 32 -2.48 -13.78 7.10
CA SER A 32 -3.51 -14.08 6.10
C SER A 32 -4.06 -12.83 5.39
N LEU A 33 -3.28 -11.75 5.27
CA LEU A 33 -3.70 -10.54 4.53
C LEU A 33 -3.77 -10.73 3.01
N GLY A 34 -3.54 -11.95 2.52
CA GLY A 34 -3.69 -12.34 1.13
C GLY A 34 -2.38 -12.28 0.35
N THR A 35 -2.45 -11.92 -0.93
CA THR A 35 -1.28 -11.84 -1.82
C THR A 35 -1.20 -10.49 -2.51
N LEU A 36 0.00 -9.95 -2.66
CA LEU A 36 0.28 -8.73 -3.40
C LEU A 36 1.10 -9.05 -4.66
N THR A 37 0.74 -8.47 -5.80
CA THR A 37 1.46 -8.69 -7.07
C THR A 37 1.62 -7.37 -7.80
N LEU A 38 2.81 -7.14 -8.37
CA LEU A 38 3.05 -6.09 -9.35
C LEU A 38 2.85 -6.66 -10.75
N SER A 39 1.70 -6.41 -11.35
CA SER A 39 1.32 -7.00 -12.64
C SER A 39 1.73 -6.09 -13.79
N SER A 40 2.72 -6.50 -14.60
CA SER A 40 3.17 -5.75 -15.78
C SER A 40 2.19 -5.85 -16.95
N GLY A 41 1.48 -6.97 -17.05
CA GLY A 41 0.47 -7.23 -18.10
C GLY A 41 -0.95 -6.78 -17.76
N SER A 42 -1.13 -5.87 -16.79
CA SER A 42 -2.48 -5.41 -16.43
C SER A 42 -3.09 -4.54 -17.52
N HIS A 43 -4.43 -4.58 -17.65
CA HIS A 43 -5.19 -3.67 -18.50
C HIS A 43 -5.37 -2.27 -17.89
N GLN A 44 -5.02 -2.08 -16.61
CA GLN A 44 -5.15 -0.81 -15.90
C GLN A 44 -3.84 -0.42 -15.18
N PRO A 45 -2.69 -0.37 -15.88
CA PRO A 45 -1.45 0.00 -15.25
C PRO A 45 -1.50 1.48 -14.84
N ASN A 46 -1.00 1.76 -13.65
CA ASN A 46 -1.00 3.11 -13.07
C ASN A 46 0.32 3.46 -12.37
N ILE A 47 1.29 2.54 -12.34
CA ILE A 47 2.61 2.72 -11.75
C ILE A 47 3.67 2.75 -12.85
N SER A 48 4.59 3.70 -12.77
CA SER A 48 5.88 3.66 -13.47
C SER A 48 6.91 2.96 -12.61
N LEU A 49 7.61 1.99 -13.18
CA LEU A 49 8.63 1.23 -12.47
C LEU A 49 9.89 2.10 -12.24
N PRO A 50 10.48 2.08 -11.04
CA PRO A 50 11.76 2.76 -10.81
C PRO A 50 12.89 2.04 -11.55
N SER A 51 14.04 2.71 -11.69
CA SER A 51 15.21 2.14 -12.41
C SER A 51 15.74 0.81 -11.84
N HIS A 52 15.47 0.53 -10.56
CA HIS A 52 15.89 -0.69 -9.85
C HIS A 52 14.67 -1.34 -9.16
N PRO A 53 13.74 -1.98 -9.91
CA PRO A 53 12.52 -2.55 -9.34
C PRO A 53 12.76 -3.58 -8.23
N GLU A 54 13.90 -4.25 -8.20
CA GLU A 54 14.29 -5.22 -7.17
C GLU A 54 14.44 -4.60 -5.76
N LEU A 55 14.56 -3.28 -5.67
CA LEU A 55 14.59 -2.56 -4.39
C LEU A 55 13.19 -2.20 -3.88
N LEU A 56 12.14 -2.59 -4.60
CA LEU A 56 10.76 -2.46 -4.13
C LEU A 56 10.52 -3.36 -2.92
N ARG A 57 9.91 -2.79 -1.90
CA ARG A 57 9.49 -3.52 -0.70
C ARG A 57 8.08 -3.14 -0.30
N VAL A 58 7.46 -4.00 0.47
CA VAL A 58 6.14 -3.82 1.06
C VAL A 58 6.30 -3.69 2.56
N THR A 59 5.58 -2.75 3.16
CA THR A 59 5.48 -2.60 4.62
C THR A 59 4.04 -2.27 5.01
N PHE A 60 3.74 -2.39 6.30
CA PHE A 60 2.44 -2.04 6.87
C PHE A 60 2.51 -0.89 7.89
N ASN A 61 3.71 -0.33 8.15
CA ASN A 61 3.86 0.77 9.08
C ASN A 61 3.74 2.13 8.37
N PRO A 62 2.65 2.89 8.57
CA PRO A 62 2.48 4.19 7.94
C PRO A 62 3.14 5.34 8.72
N GLU A 63 3.78 5.07 9.84
CA GLU A 63 4.37 6.09 10.70
C GLU A 63 5.56 6.78 10.04
N GLY A 64 5.63 8.11 10.17
CA GLY A 64 6.68 8.93 9.52
C GLY A 64 6.53 9.11 8.01
N LEU A 65 5.78 8.26 7.33
CA LEU A 65 5.65 8.27 5.87
C LEU A 65 4.77 9.41 5.34
N SER A 66 5.12 9.87 4.14
CA SER A 66 4.36 10.88 3.39
C SER A 66 4.31 10.48 1.91
N ALA A 67 3.23 10.88 1.24
CA ALA A 67 3.03 10.64 -0.17
C ALA A 67 2.30 11.84 -0.80
N HIS A 68 2.41 11.97 -2.11
CA HIS A 68 1.72 12.93 -2.96
C HIS A 68 0.84 12.15 -3.94
N PRO A 69 -0.40 11.78 -3.56
CA PRO A 69 -1.32 11.10 -4.48
C PRO A 69 -1.57 11.93 -5.74
N THR A 70 -1.70 11.27 -6.91
CA THR A 70 -1.99 11.92 -8.20
C THR A 70 -3.25 12.79 -8.21
N THR A 71 -4.21 12.50 -7.34
CA THR A 71 -5.48 13.24 -7.19
C THR A 71 -5.34 14.54 -6.39
N ARG A 72 -4.13 14.93 -5.95
CA ARG A 72 -3.86 16.08 -5.08
C ARG A 72 -2.69 16.94 -5.58
N SER A 73 -2.68 18.22 -5.17
CA SER A 73 -1.62 19.17 -5.55
C SER A 73 -0.40 19.20 -4.63
N ARG A 74 -0.42 18.54 -3.46
CA ARG A 74 0.71 18.60 -2.51
C ARG A 74 0.83 17.34 -1.65
N SER A 75 2.07 16.93 -1.37
CA SER A 75 2.42 15.87 -0.42
C SER A 75 1.78 16.03 0.97
N ARG A 76 1.42 14.90 1.58
CA ARG A 76 0.77 14.79 2.90
C ARG A 76 1.26 13.54 3.62
N LYS A 77 1.25 13.59 4.96
CA LYS A 77 1.53 12.44 5.83
C LYS A 77 0.50 11.33 5.60
N LEU A 78 0.93 10.06 5.56
CA LEU A 78 0.04 8.91 5.33
C LEU A 78 -1.11 8.86 6.34
N LYS A 79 -0.86 9.17 7.62
CA LYS A 79 -1.91 9.23 8.65
C LYS A 79 -3.07 10.18 8.27
N LYS A 80 -2.77 11.30 7.60
CA LYS A 80 -3.78 12.25 7.12
C LYS A 80 -4.47 11.73 5.87
N LEU A 81 -3.71 11.19 4.91
CA LEU A 81 -4.28 10.57 3.72
C LEU A 81 -5.28 9.47 4.08
N PHE A 82 -4.94 8.56 4.99
CA PHE A 82 -5.88 7.54 5.46
C PHE A 82 -7.15 8.12 6.10
N GLN A 83 -7.09 9.27 6.79
CA GLN A 83 -8.29 9.93 7.29
C GLN A 83 -9.16 10.46 6.14
N GLU A 84 -8.54 11.05 5.12
CA GLU A 84 -9.23 11.59 3.95
C GLU A 84 -9.87 10.48 3.09
N TYR A 85 -9.21 9.34 2.95
CA TYR A 85 -9.75 8.13 2.31
C TYR A 85 -10.72 7.35 3.19
N ASN A 86 -11.13 7.89 4.34
CA ASN A 86 -12.05 7.26 5.30
C ASN A 86 -11.60 5.87 5.79
N VAL A 87 -10.29 5.60 5.78
CA VAL A 87 -9.75 4.34 6.27
C VAL A 87 -9.80 4.33 7.81
N PRO A 88 -10.50 3.37 8.43
CA PRO A 88 -10.57 3.27 9.87
C PRO A 88 -9.20 3.01 10.51
N SER A 89 -8.96 3.51 11.73
CA SER A 89 -7.65 3.44 12.37
C SER A 89 -7.08 2.03 12.49
N TRP A 90 -7.93 1.04 12.75
CA TRP A 90 -7.53 -0.37 12.87
C TRP A 90 -7.10 -1.00 11.53
N LEU A 91 -7.67 -0.53 10.41
CA LEU A 91 -7.36 -1.05 9.08
C LEU A 91 -6.06 -0.47 8.52
N ARG A 92 -5.66 0.73 8.94
CA ARG A 92 -4.48 1.44 8.40
C ARG A 92 -3.17 0.67 8.51
N ARG A 93 -3.05 -0.20 9.52
CA ARG A 93 -1.86 -1.05 9.77
C ARG A 93 -1.97 -2.43 9.12
N GLN A 94 -2.94 -2.63 8.23
CA GLN A 94 -3.17 -3.86 7.48
C GLN A 94 -3.23 -3.61 5.96
N ILE A 95 -3.10 -2.34 5.54
CA ILE A 95 -3.07 -1.99 4.12
C ILE A 95 -1.61 -2.01 3.66
N PRO A 96 -1.26 -2.81 2.63
CA PRO A 96 0.08 -2.83 2.07
C PRO A 96 0.50 -1.46 1.53
N ILE A 97 1.70 -1.04 1.90
CA ILE A 97 2.36 0.17 1.41
C ILE A 97 3.56 -0.28 0.58
N LEU A 98 3.52 0.02 -0.71
CA LEU A 98 4.63 -0.22 -1.63
C LEU A 98 5.64 0.91 -1.51
N MET A 99 6.90 0.56 -1.27
CA MET A 99 8.01 1.46 -1.02
C MET A 99 9.13 1.21 -2.02
N TYR A 100 9.75 2.29 -2.48
CA TYR A 100 11.03 2.27 -3.19
C TYR A 100 12.01 3.13 -2.40
N LYS A 101 13.04 2.51 -1.80
CA LYS A 101 13.91 3.19 -0.82
C LYS A 101 13.05 3.90 0.24
N ASP A 102 13.23 5.18 0.52
CA ASP A 102 12.45 5.89 1.55
C ASP A 102 11.18 6.57 1.02
N GLN A 103 10.75 6.24 -0.20
CA GLN A 103 9.60 6.85 -0.87
C GLN A 103 8.41 5.89 -0.96
N VAL A 104 7.22 6.41 -0.71
CA VAL A 104 5.97 5.70 -0.96
C VAL A 104 5.71 5.70 -2.46
N VAL A 105 5.55 4.52 -3.04
CA VAL A 105 5.18 4.32 -4.46
C VAL A 105 3.67 4.27 -4.59
N ALA A 106 3.03 3.44 -3.76
CA ALA A 106 1.58 3.25 -3.77
C ALA A 106 1.10 2.74 -2.41
N VAL A 107 -0.18 2.98 -2.13
CA VAL A 107 -0.90 2.33 -1.04
C VAL A 107 -2.01 1.50 -1.69
N ALA A 108 -1.98 0.19 -1.46
CA ALA A 108 -2.87 -0.77 -2.12
C ALA A 108 -4.34 -0.36 -1.96
N ASP A 109 -5.12 -0.51 -3.03
CA ASP A 109 -6.52 -0.09 -3.19
C ASP A 109 -6.82 1.41 -2.97
N LEU A 110 -5.82 2.27 -2.70
CA LEU A 110 -6.06 3.69 -2.38
C LEU A 110 -5.49 4.64 -3.43
N PHE A 111 -4.18 4.60 -3.69
CA PHE A 111 -3.54 5.55 -4.61
C PHE A 111 -2.13 5.14 -5.02
N VAL A 112 -1.64 5.76 -6.10
CA VAL A 112 -0.23 5.81 -6.52
C VAL A 112 0.31 7.22 -6.28
N ASP A 113 1.55 7.32 -5.80
CA ASP A 113 2.26 8.60 -5.64
C ASP A 113 2.57 9.20 -7.02
N GLN A 114 2.42 10.52 -7.16
CA GLN A 114 2.59 11.25 -8.41
C GLN A 114 3.96 11.00 -9.06
N THR A 115 5.01 10.84 -8.26
CA THR A 115 6.38 10.58 -8.73
C THR A 115 6.49 9.24 -9.46
N PHE A 116 5.62 8.29 -9.13
CA PHE A 116 5.61 6.93 -9.66
C PHE A 116 4.36 6.64 -10.48
N SER A 117 3.62 7.66 -10.91
CA SER A 117 2.46 7.47 -11.79
C SER A 117 2.94 7.12 -13.20
N GLY A 118 2.41 6.05 -13.79
CA GLY A 118 2.82 5.60 -15.14
C GLY A 118 1.96 4.48 -15.68
N GLN A 119 2.47 3.76 -16.68
CA GLN A 119 1.75 2.70 -17.37
C GLN A 119 2.56 1.38 -17.45
N ASP A 120 3.54 1.20 -16.57
CA ASP A 120 4.42 0.04 -16.60
C ASP A 120 3.81 -1.17 -15.87
N CYS A 121 3.09 -0.94 -14.75
CA CYS A 121 2.45 -2.02 -14.00
C CYS A 121 1.28 -1.54 -13.13
N GLU A 122 0.57 -2.49 -12.53
CA GLU A 122 -0.47 -2.28 -11.52
C GLU A 122 -0.12 -3.03 -10.23
N LEU A 123 -0.37 -2.41 -9.07
CA LEU A 123 -0.29 -3.07 -7.77
C LEU A 123 -1.63 -3.73 -7.43
N ILE A 124 -1.69 -5.06 -7.50
CA ILE A 124 -2.90 -5.84 -7.27
C ILE A 124 -2.83 -6.49 -5.88
N TRP A 125 -3.77 -6.14 -5.01
CA TRP A 125 -3.95 -6.78 -3.70
C TRP A 125 -5.14 -7.74 -3.71
N ARG A 126 -4.86 -9.05 -3.68
CA ARG A 126 -5.89 -10.08 -3.54
C ARG A 126 -6.05 -10.42 -2.07
N LYS A 127 -7.17 -10.00 -1.48
CA LYS A 127 -7.54 -10.28 -0.08
C LYS A 127 -7.81 -11.78 0.11
N PRO A 128 -7.62 -12.33 1.34
CA PRO A 128 -8.00 -13.70 1.63
C PRO A 128 -9.48 -13.95 1.34
N LEU A 129 -9.80 -15.18 0.92
CA LEU A 129 -11.17 -15.67 0.74
C LEU A 129 -11.88 -15.84 2.08
#